data_AF-A0A954CC57-F1
#
_entry.id   AF-A0A954CC57-F1
#
_cell.length_a   1.000
_cell.length_b   1.000
_cell.length_c   1.000
_cell.angle_alpha   90.00
_cell.angle_beta   90.00
_cell.angle_gamma   90.00
#
_symmetry.space_group_name_H-M   'P 1'
#
loop_
_entity.id
_entity.type
_entity.pdbx_description
1 polymer ?
#
loop_
_entity_poly.entity_id
_entity_poly.type
_entity_poly.pdbx_seq_one_letter_code
_entity_poly.pdbx_strand_id
1 'polypeptide(L)'
;LDGGTLKALLARARGIVTINSTFGIWAIRERRPVHVLGTAVYDVPGLTHQGDLDSFWQKPPPPDAELVEAWVQAASGTIQVRGGYYSADGLAHAVRESAYRLIHGLVGKPLSAEERAALARFGVRAGAG
;
A
#
# COMPACT_ATOMS: atom_id res chain seq x y z
N LEU A 1 22.48 -0.20 19.84
CA LEU A 1 21.13 0.40 19.70
C LEU A 1 20.30 -0.60 18.92
N ASP A 2 19.43 -1.38 19.58
CA ASP A 2 18.63 -2.43 18.90
C ASP A 2 17.48 -1.89 18.04
N GLY A 3 17.48 -0.58 17.74
CA GLY A 3 16.66 0.07 16.71
C GLY A 3 15.15 0.12 16.96
N GLY A 4 14.59 -0.75 17.81
CA GLY A 4 13.15 -0.96 17.94
C GLY A 4 12.51 -1.41 16.62
N THR A 5 11.24 -1.84 16.65
CA THR A 5 10.49 -2.04 15.41
C THR A 5 9.79 -0.75 15.01
N LEU A 6 9.74 -0.45 13.71
CA LEU A 6 8.98 0.69 13.18
C LEU A 6 7.51 0.67 13.64
N LYS A 7 6.94 -0.53 13.82
CA LYS A 7 5.59 -0.73 14.37
C LYS A 7 5.48 -0.25 15.82
N ALA A 8 6.48 -0.54 16.66
CA ALA A 8 6.50 -0.06 18.05
C ALA A 8 6.63 1.46 18.13
N LEU A 9 7.40 2.08 17.22
CA LEU A 9 7.49 3.53 17.10
C LEU A 9 6.14 4.14 16.70
N LEU A 10 5.49 3.57 15.68
CA LEU A 10 4.18 4.05 15.20
C LEU A 10 3.10 3.98 16.28
N ALA A 11 3.09 2.92 17.10
CA ALA A 11 2.14 2.76 18.20
C ALA A 11 2.21 3.92 19.21
N ARG A 12 3.39 4.55 19.35
CA ARG A 12 3.64 5.65 20.29
C ARG A 12 3.66 7.03 19.60
N ALA A 13 3.65 7.07 18.27
CA ALA A 13 3.71 8.30 17.50
C ALA A 13 2.37 9.07 17.56
N ARG A 14 2.46 10.40 17.67
CA ARG A 14 1.31 11.31 17.59
C ARG A 14 0.94 11.68 16.15
N GLY A 15 1.90 11.54 15.24
CA GLY A 15 1.78 11.75 13.80
C GLY A 15 3.11 11.41 13.14
N ILE A 16 3.11 11.32 11.81
CA ILE A 16 4.29 11.01 10.99
C ILE A 16 4.50 12.14 9.98
N VAL A 17 5.72 12.64 9.87
CA VAL A 17 6.14 13.48 8.74
C VAL A 17 7.05 12.65 7.85
N THR A 18 6.80 12.68 6.55
CA THR A 18 7.58 11.92 5.59
C THR A 18 7.71 12.66 4.26
N ILE A 19 8.72 12.33 3.47
CA ILE A 19 8.85 12.87 2.10
C ILE A 19 7.96 12.06 1.15
N ASN A 20 8.20 10.75 1.07
CA ASN A 20 7.47 9.83 0.18
C ASN A 20 7.57 8.36 0.65
N SER A 21 7.93 8.11 1.91
CA SER A 21 8.12 6.74 2.40
C SER A 21 6.81 5.97 2.38
N THR A 22 6.81 4.72 1.92
CA THR A 22 5.63 3.84 2.00
C THR A 22 5.23 3.53 3.44
N PHE A 23 6.07 3.86 4.42
CA PHE A 23 5.68 3.85 5.83
C PHE A 23 4.51 4.80 6.15
N GLY A 24 4.33 5.87 5.36
CA GLY A 24 3.14 6.73 5.44
C GLY A 24 1.84 5.93 5.26
N ILE A 25 1.82 4.94 4.37
CA ILE A 25 0.66 4.05 4.16
C ILE A 25 0.35 3.24 5.42
N TRP A 26 1.38 2.74 6.12
CA TRP A 26 1.21 2.04 7.38
C TRP A 26 0.62 2.95 8.46
N ALA A 27 1.11 4.18 8.56
CA ALA A 27 0.59 5.17 9.49
C ALA A 27 -0.88 5.54 9.21
N ILE A 28 -1.24 5.72 7.94
CA ILE A 28 -2.62 5.97 7.50
C ILE A 28 -3.54 4.81 7.89
N ARG A 29 -3.12 3.55 7.67
CA ARG A 29 -3.89 2.36 8.06
C ARG A 29 -4.09 2.25 9.57
N GLU A 30 -3.12 2.68 10.37
CA GLU A 30 -3.21 2.77 11.83
C GLU A 30 -3.89 4.07 12.31
N ARG A 31 -4.49 4.84 11.39
CA ARG A 31 -5.17 6.12 11.62
C ARG A 31 -4.31 7.15 12.35
N ARG A 32 -3.01 7.13 12.10
CA ARG A 32 -2.08 8.16 12.58
C ARG A 32 -2.05 9.32 11.57
N PRO A 33 -2.15 10.58 12.02
CA PRO A 33 -1.98 11.72 11.13
C PRO A 33 -0.64 11.64 10.39
N VAL A 34 -0.66 11.88 9.08
CA VAL A 34 0.52 11.88 8.22
C VAL A 34 0.62 13.20 7.49
N HIS A 35 1.79 13.83 7.48
CA HIS A 35 2.08 14.98 6.64
C HIS A 35 3.20 14.64 5.66
N VAL A 36 2.98 14.99 4.39
CA VAL A 36 3.86 14.65 3.28
C VAL A 36 4.57 15.92 2.82
N LEU A 37 5.90 15.89 2.80
CA LEU A 37 6.74 17.01 2.34
C LEU A 37 7.15 16.90 0.87
N GLY A 38 6.94 15.74 0.26
CA GLY A 38 7.26 15.46 -1.14
C GLY A 38 6.03 15.06 -1.93
N THR A 39 6.20 14.15 -2.89
CA THR A 39 5.09 13.58 -3.66
C THR A 39 4.90 12.12 -3.29
N ALA A 40 3.72 11.77 -2.82
CA ALA A 40 3.35 10.40 -2.49
C ALA A 40 1.97 10.06 -3.07
N VAL A 41 1.80 8.84 -3.58
CA VAL A 41 0.53 8.37 -4.17
C VAL A 41 -0.65 8.32 -3.18
N TYR A 42 -0.36 8.40 -1.89
CA TYR A 42 -1.33 8.41 -0.81
C TYR A 42 -1.57 9.82 -0.23
N ASP A 43 -0.88 10.84 -0.77
CA ASP A 43 -1.07 12.23 -0.36
C ASP A 43 -2.36 12.78 -0.96
N VAL A 44 -3.46 12.55 -0.24
CA VAL A 44 -4.83 12.85 -0.67
C VAL A 44 -5.53 13.55 0.49
N PRO A 45 -6.28 14.65 0.24
CA PRO A 45 -7.09 15.28 1.27
C PRO A 45 -8.00 14.27 1.99
N GLY A 46 -7.92 14.24 3.31
CA GLY A 46 -8.61 13.26 4.15
C GLY A 46 -7.79 12.03 4.53
N LEU A 47 -6.73 11.68 3.77
CA LEU A 47 -5.76 10.64 4.17
C LEU A 47 -4.53 11.23 4.86
N THR A 48 -4.08 12.38 4.36
CA THR A 48 -2.92 13.11 4.87
C THR A 48 -3.32 14.53 5.25
N HIS A 49 -2.56 15.13 6.15
CA HIS A 49 -2.70 16.53 6.53
C HIS A 49 -2.21 17.43 5.41
N GLN A 50 -3.10 18.28 4.92
CA GLN A 50 -2.88 19.17 3.77
C GLN A 50 -2.49 20.61 4.17
N GLY A 51 -2.48 20.92 5.47
CA GLY A 51 -2.01 22.21 5.96
C GLY A 51 -0.49 22.31 6.00
N ASP A 52 0.01 23.39 6.57
CA ASP A 52 1.45 23.56 6.83
C ASP A 52 1.95 22.68 7.99
N LEU A 53 3.27 22.68 8.16
CA LEU A 53 3.92 21.90 9.21
C LEU A 53 3.58 22.41 10.62
N ASP A 54 3.36 23.73 10.78
CA ASP A 54 3.02 24.34 12.07
C ASP A 54 1.64 23.89 12.55
N SER A 55 0.64 23.87 11.67
CA SER A 55 -0.69 23.33 11.96
C SER A 55 -0.65 21.82 12.21
N PHE A 56 0.24 21.09 11.52
CA PHE A 56 0.45 19.67 11.77
C PHE A 56 0.98 19.39 13.18
N TRP A 57 1.82 20.26 13.74
CA TRP A 57 2.38 20.06 15.09
C TRP A 57 1.42 20.31 16.24
N GLN A 58 0.34 21.05 16.01
CA GLN A 58 -0.59 21.39 17.08
C GLN A 58 -1.57 20.25 17.38
N LYS A 59 -2.49 19.96 16.46
CA LYS A 59 -3.51 18.92 16.64
C LYS A 59 -4.05 18.48 15.28
N PRO A 60 -3.28 17.72 14.51
CA PRO A 60 -3.70 17.29 13.19
C PRO A 60 -4.85 16.27 13.34
N PRO A 61 -5.89 16.35 12.49
CA PRO A 61 -6.96 15.37 12.51
C PRO A 61 -6.43 13.99 12.10
N PRO A 62 -7.02 12.89 12.61
CA PRO A 62 -6.73 11.56 12.09
C PRO A 62 -7.21 11.44 10.64
N PRO A 63 -6.64 10.51 9.85
CA PRO A 63 -7.17 10.15 8.54
C PRO A 63 -8.63 9.71 8.62
N ASP A 64 -9.42 10.07 7.61
CA ASP A 64 -10.80 9.64 7.45
C ASP A 64 -10.88 8.12 7.29
N ALA A 65 -11.63 7.46 8.16
CA ALA A 65 -11.63 6.00 8.23
C ALA A 65 -12.25 5.33 6.99
N GLU A 66 -13.27 5.94 6.38
CA GLU A 66 -13.93 5.41 5.19
C GLU A 66 -13.02 5.60 3.97
N LEU A 67 -12.37 6.76 3.86
CA LEU A 67 -11.42 7.04 2.80
C LEU A 67 -10.18 6.16 2.90
N VAL A 68 -9.70 5.88 4.12
CA VAL A 68 -8.59 4.92 4.35
C VAL A 68 -8.95 3.57 3.74
N GLU A 69 -10.13 3.04 4.06
CA GLU A 69 -10.56 1.74 3.53
C GLU A 69 -10.71 1.78 2.02
N ALA A 70 -11.38 2.79 1.47
CA ALA A 70 -11.57 2.95 0.03
C ALA A 70 -10.22 3.06 -0.72
N TRP A 71 -9.27 3.82 -0.18
CA TRP A 71 -7.95 3.97 -0.77
C TRP A 71 -7.16 2.65 -0.71
N VAL A 72 -7.21 1.91 0.41
CA VAL A 72 -6.54 0.61 0.53
C VAL A 72 -7.10 -0.39 -0.48
N GLN A 73 -8.43 -0.43 -0.67
CA GLN A 73 -9.07 -1.30 -1.66
C GLN A 73 -8.66 -0.91 -3.09
N ALA A 74 -8.73 0.39 -3.42
CA ALA A 74 -8.35 0.90 -4.73
C ALA A 74 -6.88 0.62 -5.04
N ALA A 75 -5.97 0.93 -4.12
CA ALA A 75 -4.53 0.73 -4.28
C ALA A 75 -4.18 -0.76 -4.42
N SER A 76 -4.80 -1.61 -3.60
CA SER A 76 -4.61 -3.07 -3.65
C SER A 76 -5.11 -3.71 -4.95
N GLY A 77 -6.14 -3.13 -5.57
CA GLY A 77 -6.68 -3.60 -6.84
C GLY A 77 -5.84 -3.19 -8.05
N THR A 78 -5.25 -1.99 -8.00
CA THR A 78 -4.71 -1.30 -9.18
C THR A 78 -3.19 -1.26 -9.24
N ILE A 79 -2.56 -0.57 -8.28
CA ILE A 79 -1.15 -0.18 -8.31
C ILE A 79 -0.25 -1.04 -7.42
N GLN A 80 -0.83 -1.89 -6.58
CA GLN A 80 -0.11 -2.86 -5.76
C GLN A 80 -0.28 -4.27 -6.33
N VAL A 81 0.76 -5.08 -6.19
CA VAL A 81 0.76 -6.51 -6.53
C VAL A 81 0.83 -7.30 -5.23
N ARG A 82 0.02 -8.35 -5.10
CA ARG A 82 0.06 -9.19 -3.89
C ARG A 82 1.30 -10.08 -3.93
N GLY A 83 2.17 -9.92 -2.94
CA GLY A 83 3.40 -10.69 -2.80
C GLY A 83 4.48 -9.87 -2.09
N GLY A 84 5.67 -10.44 -1.96
CA GLY A 84 6.76 -9.80 -1.25
C GLY A 84 8.09 -10.53 -1.43
N TYR A 85 9.19 -9.79 -1.31
CA TYR A 85 10.54 -10.29 -1.59
C TYR A 85 11.09 -11.27 -0.55
N TYR A 86 10.50 -11.30 0.66
CA TYR A 86 11.08 -11.99 1.82
C TYR A 86 10.61 -13.44 2.00
N SER A 87 9.78 -13.96 1.09
CA SER A 87 9.42 -15.39 1.05
C SER A 87 9.39 -15.88 -0.38
N ALA A 88 9.77 -17.15 -0.59
CA ALA A 88 9.74 -17.77 -1.91
C ALA A 88 8.33 -17.73 -2.51
N ASP A 89 7.31 -18.05 -1.71
CA ASP A 89 5.90 -17.97 -2.12
C ASP A 89 5.50 -16.54 -2.46
N GLY A 90 5.84 -15.57 -1.60
CA GLY A 90 5.53 -14.17 -1.81
C GLY A 90 6.16 -13.62 -3.10
N LEU A 91 7.39 -14.04 -3.40
CA LEU A 91 8.10 -13.66 -4.61
C LEU A 91 7.47 -14.31 -5.84
N ALA A 92 7.15 -15.60 -5.78
CA ALA A 92 6.50 -16.33 -6.86
C ALA A 92 5.12 -15.73 -7.20
N HIS A 93 4.33 -15.37 -6.19
CA HIS A 93 3.06 -14.67 -6.36
C HIS A 93 3.26 -13.30 -7.05
N ALA A 94 4.23 -12.49 -6.58
CA ALA A 94 4.51 -11.18 -7.15
C ALA A 94 4.96 -11.26 -8.61
N VAL A 95 5.88 -12.18 -8.93
CA VAL A 95 6.38 -12.38 -10.30
C VAL A 95 5.25 -12.83 -11.23
N ARG A 96 4.46 -13.84 -10.80
CA ARG A 96 3.35 -14.38 -11.60
C ARG A 96 2.30 -13.32 -11.91
N GLU A 97 1.87 -12.56 -10.91
CA GLU A 97 0.88 -11.50 -11.10
C GLU A 97 1.42 -10.35 -11.95
N SER A 98 2.68 -9.95 -11.74
CA SER A 98 3.32 -8.90 -12.55
C SER A 98 3.41 -9.31 -14.02
N ALA A 99 3.86 -10.54 -14.30
CA ALA A 99 3.96 -11.07 -15.66
C ALA A 99 2.57 -11.13 -16.33
N TYR A 100 1.56 -11.65 -15.63
CA TYR A 100 0.18 -11.69 -16.12
C TYR A 100 -0.33 -10.29 -16.49
N ARG A 101 -0.19 -9.32 -15.58
CA ARG A 101 -0.66 -7.94 -15.82
C ARG A 101 0.05 -7.28 -17.00
N LEU A 102 1.35 -7.51 -17.17
CA LEU A 102 2.14 -6.97 -18.29
C LEU A 102 1.68 -7.56 -19.63
N ILE A 103 1.59 -8.88 -19.73
CA ILE A 103 1.24 -9.58 -20.98
C ILE A 103 -0.18 -9.24 -21.43
N HIS A 104 -1.10 -9.04 -20.48
CA HIS A 104 -2.51 -8.80 -20.78
C HIS A 104 -2.92 -7.30 -20.78
N GLY A 105 -1.97 -6.36 -20.60
CA GLY A 105 -2.29 -4.92 -20.63
C GLY A 105 -3.16 -4.45 -19.46
N LEU A 106 -2.96 -5.06 -18.28
CA LEU A 106 -3.73 -4.85 -17.04
C LEU A 106 -2.92 -4.10 -15.96
N VAL A 107 -1.79 -3.49 -16.31
CA VAL A 107 -1.01 -2.64 -15.40
C VAL A 107 -1.88 -1.47 -14.93
N GLY A 108 -1.97 -1.28 -13.61
CA GLY A 108 -2.77 -0.21 -13.01
C GLY A 108 -4.29 -0.42 -13.05
N LYS A 109 -4.78 -1.56 -13.58
CA LYS A 109 -6.21 -1.86 -13.66
C LYS A 109 -6.62 -2.83 -12.55
N PRO A 110 -7.83 -2.67 -11.98
CA PRO A 110 -8.38 -3.68 -11.10
C PRO A 110 -8.67 -4.95 -11.91
N LEU A 111 -8.26 -6.11 -11.39
CA LEU A 111 -8.63 -7.38 -12.01
C LEU A 111 -10.13 -7.64 -11.77
N SER A 112 -10.81 -8.18 -12.77
CA SER A 112 -12.12 -8.79 -12.66
C SER A 112 -12.05 -10.11 -11.89
N ALA A 113 -13.20 -10.68 -11.55
CA ALA A 113 -13.25 -12.01 -10.92
C ALA A 113 -12.69 -13.10 -11.85
N GLU A 114 -12.96 -12.99 -13.16
CA GLU A 114 -12.46 -13.90 -14.18
C GLU A 114 -10.93 -13.81 -14.31
N GLU A 115 -10.37 -12.60 -14.38
CA GLU A 115 -8.92 -12.41 -14.47
C GLU A 115 -8.20 -12.88 -13.19
N ARG A 116 -8.81 -12.74 -12.01
CA ARG A 116 -8.27 -13.32 -10.77
C ARG A 116 -8.23 -14.84 -10.84
N ALA A 117 -9.29 -15.47 -11.35
CA ALA A 117 -9.34 -16.92 -11.52
C ALA A 117 -8.35 -17.42 -12.59
N ALA A 118 -8.19 -16.67 -13.68
CA ALA A 118 -7.22 -16.95 -14.74
C ALA A 118 -5.78 -16.81 -14.22
N LEU A 119 -5.48 -15.73 -13.51
CA LEU A 119 -4.20 -15.51 -12.84
C LEU A 119 -3.82 -16.71 -11.96
N ALA A 120 -4.74 -17.23 -11.14
CA ALA A 120 -4.50 -18.39 -10.28
C ALA A 120 -4.00 -19.64 -11.02
N ARG A 121 -4.35 -19.79 -12.30
CA ARG A 121 -3.92 -20.89 -13.18
C ARG A 121 -2.74 -20.51 -14.08
N PHE A 122 -2.43 -19.22 -14.20
CA PHE A 122 -1.38 -18.72 -15.08
C PHE A 122 -0.01 -19.27 -14.71
N GLY A 123 0.70 -19.86 -15.68
CA GLY A 123 2.02 -20.44 -15.47
C GLY A 123 2.03 -21.81 -14.76
N VAL A 124 0.86 -22.35 -14.36
CA VAL A 124 0.75 -23.73 -13.89
C VAL A 124 0.77 -24.63 -15.12
N ARG A 125 1.88 -25.36 -15.34
CA ARG A 125 1.87 -26.45 -16.33
C ARG A 125 0.92 -27.52 -15.80
N ALA A 126 -0.11 -27.87 -16.57
CA ALA A 126 -0.83 -29.12 -16.34
C ALA A 126 0.22 -30.24 -16.36
N GLY A 127 0.31 -31.02 -15.28
CA GLY A 127 1.29 -32.10 -15.18
C GLY A 127 1.19 -33.02 -16.41
N ALA A 128 2.30 -33.17 -17.13
CA ALA A 128 2.45 -34.28 -18.05
C ALA A 128 2.57 -35.54 -17.18
N GLY A 129 1.60 -36.43 -17.31
CA GLY A 129 1.72 -37.83 -16.87
C GLY A 129 2.68 -38.62 -17.74
#